data_AF-F7JS15-F1
#
_entry.id   AF-F7JS15-F1
#
_cell.length_a   1.000
_cell.length_b   1.000
_cell.length_c   1.000
_cell.angle_alpha   90.00
_cell.angle_beta   90.00
_cell.angle_gamma   90.00
#
_symmetry.space_group_name_H-M   'P 1'
#
loop_
_entity.id
_entity.type
_entity.pdbx_description
1 polymer ?
#
loop_
_entity_poly.entity_id
_entity_poly.type
_entity_poly.pdbx_seq_one_letter_code
_entity_poly.pdbx_strand_id
1 'polypeptide(L)'
;MSVVIVGGHDRMVARYKKICKSYKCKVKVFTQMRADFNKQIGSPDVLVLFTSTVSHKMVRCALDEVDSDRTDIVRCHTSSGTALTEILEECCCKCSKCGGKCDGESA
;
A
#
# COMPACT_ATOMS: atom_id res chain seq x y z
N MET A 1 -8.87 -9.03 -0.68
CA MET A 1 -7.56 -8.45 -0.31
C MET A 1 -7.74 -7.08 0.33
N SER A 2 -6.93 -6.80 1.33
CA SER A 2 -6.90 -5.61 2.16
C SER A 2 -5.51 -5.00 2.12
N VAL A 3 -5.46 -3.70 1.83
CA VAL A 3 -4.22 -2.97 1.63
C VAL A 3 -4.17 -1.81 2.62
N VAL A 4 -3.05 -1.67 3.32
CA VAL A 4 -2.76 -0.50 4.14
C VAL A 4 -1.64 0.27 3.45
N ILE A 5 -1.87 1.55 3.17
CA ILE A 5 -0.87 2.45 2.61
C ILE A 5 -0.44 3.41 3.72
N VAL A 6 0.86 3.47 3.98
CA VAL A 6 1.48 4.35 4.96
C VAL A 6 2.42 5.30 4.21
N GLY A 7 2.09 6.58 4.25
CA GLY A 7 2.76 7.65 3.52
C GLY A 7 1.97 8.18 2.33
N GLY A 8 2.68 8.91 1.47
CA GLY A 8 2.16 9.70 0.39
C GLY A 8 1.63 11.06 0.87
N HIS A 9 1.14 11.84 -0.08
CA HIS A 9 0.61 13.18 0.19
C HIS A 9 -0.91 13.13 0.39
N ASP A 10 -1.45 13.98 1.28
CA ASP A 10 -2.88 14.07 1.57
C ASP A 10 -3.75 14.24 0.30
N ARG A 11 -3.27 15.06 -0.66
CA ARG A 11 -3.95 15.26 -1.96
C ARG A 11 -4.09 13.98 -2.80
N MET A 12 -3.24 12.99 -2.56
CA MET A 12 -3.23 11.72 -3.30
C MET A 12 -4.14 10.66 -2.67
N VAL A 13 -4.63 10.86 -1.43
CA VAL A 13 -5.45 9.86 -0.72
C VAL A 13 -6.66 9.41 -1.53
N ALA A 14 -7.37 10.34 -2.16
CA ALA A 14 -8.51 10.02 -3.01
C ALA A 14 -8.10 9.20 -4.24
N ARG A 15 -6.93 9.53 -4.83
CA ARG A 15 -6.38 8.82 -5.99
C ARG A 15 -5.94 7.41 -5.62
N TYR A 16 -5.20 7.22 -4.52
CA TYR A 16 -4.82 5.89 -4.03
C TYR A 16 -6.04 5.02 -3.77
N LYS A 17 -7.07 5.58 -3.12
CA LYS A 17 -8.34 4.87 -2.90
C LYS A 17 -9.02 4.44 -4.20
N LYS A 18 -9.02 5.32 -5.21
CA LYS A 18 -9.58 5.01 -6.54
C LYS A 18 -8.82 3.88 -7.23
N ILE A 19 -7.48 3.91 -7.18
CA ILE A 19 -6.62 2.86 -7.73
C ILE A 19 -6.91 1.53 -7.01
N CYS A 20 -6.78 1.45 -5.69
CA CYS A 20 -7.04 0.18 -4.98
C CYS A 20 -8.47 -0.36 -5.22
N LYS A 21 -9.46 0.52 -5.42
CA LYS A 21 -10.84 0.11 -5.74
C LYS A 21 -10.95 -0.55 -7.12
N SER A 22 -10.16 -0.15 -8.12
CA SER A 22 -10.16 -0.83 -9.43
C SER A 22 -9.63 -2.27 -9.33
N TYR A 23 -8.71 -2.53 -8.39
CA TYR A 23 -8.22 -3.87 -8.05
C TYR A 23 -9.10 -4.62 -7.03
N LYS A 24 -10.33 -4.14 -6.77
CA LYS A 24 -11.28 -4.73 -5.79
C LYS A 24 -10.67 -4.91 -4.38
N CYS A 25 -9.71 -4.08 -4.00
CA CYS A 25 -9.06 -4.10 -2.70
C CYS A 25 -9.74 -3.16 -1.71
N LYS A 26 -9.90 -3.60 -0.46
CA LYS A 26 -10.27 -2.70 0.65
C LYS A 26 -9.01 -1.96 1.09
N VAL A 27 -9.03 -0.64 1.11
CA VAL A 27 -7.82 0.15 1.39
C VAL A 27 -8.00 1.10 2.58
N LYS A 28 -6.97 1.16 3.44
CA LYS A 28 -6.77 2.22 4.43
C LYS A 28 -5.52 3.01 4.04
N VAL A 29 -5.59 4.34 4.14
CA VAL A 29 -4.47 5.22 3.78
C VAL A 29 -4.15 6.13 4.96
N PHE A 30 -2.89 6.13 5.38
CA PHE A 30 -2.37 6.96 6.45
C PHE A 30 -1.19 7.77 5.93
N THR A 31 -1.44 9.03 5.59
CA THR A 31 -0.43 10.00 5.15
C THR A 31 0.27 10.71 6.31
N GLN A 32 -0.33 10.66 7.50
CA GLN A 32 0.15 11.31 8.71
C GLN A 32 -0.03 10.38 9.92
N MET A 33 0.75 10.61 10.98
CA MET A 33 0.62 9.88 12.23
C MET A 33 -0.67 10.30 12.95
N ARG A 34 -1.51 9.32 13.31
CA ARG A 34 -2.75 9.51 14.07
C ARG A 34 -2.62 8.90 15.46
N ALA A 35 -3.41 9.39 16.43
CA ALA A 35 -3.37 8.92 17.82
C ALA A 35 -3.62 7.41 17.94
N ASP A 36 -4.54 6.86 17.14
CA ASP A 36 -4.83 5.42 17.06
C ASP A 36 -4.27 4.77 15.78
N PHE A 37 -3.13 5.24 15.28
CA PHE A 37 -2.52 4.71 14.06
C PHE A 37 -2.29 3.20 14.15
N ASN A 38 -1.67 2.75 15.23
CA ASN A 38 -1.38 1.35 15.49
C ASN A 38 -2.64 0.47 15.45
N LYS A 39 -3.66 0.81 16.25
CA LYS A 39 -4.92 0.06 16.31
C LYS A 39 -5.65 0.03 14.96
N GLN A 40 -5.48 1.06 14.13
CA GLN A 40 -6.16 1.18 12.86
C GLN A 40 -5.49 0.39 11.72
N ILE A 41 -4.22 0.00 11.84
CA ILE A 41 -3.55 -0.84 10.84
C ILE A 41 -4.27 -2.19 10.76
N GLY A 42 -4.36 -2.90 11.90
CA GLY A 42 -4.92 -4.24 11.98
C GLY A 42 -4.05 -5.26 11.24
N SER A 43 -4.67 -6.27 10.63
CA SER A 43 -3.98 -7.35 9.91
C SER A 43 -4.23 -7.28 8.39
N PRO A 44 -3.54 -6.40 7.64
CA PRO A 44 -3.70 -6.32 6.19
C PRO A 44 -3.01 -7.48 5.46
N ASP A 45 -3.44 -7.74 4.23
CA ASP A 45 -2.75 -8.67 3.32
C ASP A 45 -1.48 -8.02 2.76
N VAL A 46 -1.53 -6.71 2.47
CA VAL A 46 -0.41 -5.93 1.93
C VAL A 46 -0.24 -4.63 2.70
N LEU A 47 0.99 -4.33 3.12
CA LEU A 47 1.39 -3.06 3.72
C LEU A 47 2.35 -2.32 2.76
N VAL A 48 1.89 -1.21 2.18
CA VAL A 48 2.70 -0.35 1.31
C VAL A 48 3.25 0.83 2.10
N LEU A 49 4.57 0.94 2.17
CA LEU A 49 5.30 2.00 2.86
C LEU A 49 5.95 2.95 1.86
N PHE A 50 5.44 4.18 1.74
CA PHE A 50 6.07 5.24 0.95
C PHE A 50 7.20 5.93 1.73
N THR A 51 8.37 5.30 1.78
CA THR A 51 9.50 5.61 2.69
C THR A 51 10.04 7.03 2.58
N SER A 52 9.86 7.72 1.46
CA SER A 52 10.27 9.12 1.25
C SER A 52 9.40 10.15 1.97
N THR A 53 8.16 9.77 2.33
CA THR A 53 7.13 10.69 2.83
C THR A 53 6.73 10.41 4.28
N VAL A 54 7.30 9.37 4.88
CA VAL A 54 6.95 8.90 6.22
C VAL A 54 8.12 9.07 7.18
N SER A 55 7.81 9.39 8.43
CA SER A 55 8.83 9.42 9.47
C SER A 55 9.26 8.01 9.85
N HIS A 56 10.51 7.86 10.32
CA HIS A 56 10.99 6.59 10.87
C HIS A 56 10.10 6.04 11.98
N LYS A 57 9.51 6.93 12.81
CA LYS A 57 8.56 6.53 13.85
C LYS A 57 7.31 5.89 13.27
N MET A 58 6.75 6.47 12.20
CA MET A 58 5.56 5.93 11.54
C MET A 58 5.85 4.58 10.88
N VAL A 59 7.02 4.43 10.24
CA VAL A 59 7.44 3.15 9.65
C VAL A 59 7.60 2.08 10.72
N ARG A 60 8.31 2.39 11.82
CA ARG A 60 8.49 1.44 12.94
C ARG A 60 7.14 1.00 13.51
N CYS A 61 6.28 1.95 13.88
CA CYS A 61 4.94 1.61 14.35
C CYS A 61 4.13 0.81 13.33
N ALA A 62 4.31 1.02 12.03
CA ALA A 62 3.59 0.24 11.03
C ALA A 62 4.08 -1.20 10.94
N LEU A 63 5.38 -1.41 11.09
CA LEU A 63 6.00 -2.73 11.04
C LEU A 63 5.77 -3.52 12.33
N ASP A 64 5.80 -2.86 13.49
CA ASP A 64 5.60 -3.49 14.80
C ASP A 64 4.17 -4.03 15.00
N GLU A 65 3.20 -3.47 14.27
CA GLU A 65 1.77 -3.81 14.42
C GLU A 65 1.28 -4.86 13.42
N VAL A 66 2.08 -5.19 12.39
CA VAL A 66 1.72 -6.23 11.41
C VAL A 66 2.55 -7.49 11.63
N ASP A 67 1.95 -8.63 11.30
CA ASP A 67 2.64 -9.91 11.27
C ASP A 67 3.35 -10.07 9.93
N SER A 68 4.69 -10.02 9.95
CA SER A 68 5.52 -10.07 8.74
C SER A 68 5.43 -11.43 8.00
N ASP A 69 5.00 -12.48 8.69
CA ASP A 69 4.81 -13.81 8.08
C ASP A 69 3.49 -13.89 7.32
N ARG A 70 2.54 -12.99 7.62
CA ARG A 70 1.17 -12.99 7.06
C ARG A 70 0.88 -11.79 6.15
N THR A 71 1.62 -10.71 6.30
CA THR A 71 1.46 -9.47 5.56
C THR A 71 2.62 -9.27 4.60
N ASP A 72 2.31 -9.01 3.32
CA ASP A 72 3.32 -8.64 2.34
C ASP A 72 3.72 -7.17 2.51
N ILE A 73 4.96 -6.93 2.94
CA ILE A 73 5.46 -5.60 3.26
C ILE A 73 6.27 -5.05 2.07
N VAL A 74 5.71 -4.06 1.39
CA VAL A 74 6.33 -3.40 0.23
C VAL A 74 6.81 -2.01 0.60
N ARG A 75 8.10 -1.73 0.38
CA ARG A 75 8.69 -0.41 0.58
C ARG A 75 8.93 0.26 -0.76
N CYS A 76 8.42 1.47 -0.93
CA CYS A 76 8.58 2.23 -2.16
C CYS A 76 9.05 3.66 -1.85
N HIS A 77 10.09 4.13 -2.53
CA HIS A 77 10.56 5.51 -2.37
C HIS A 77 9.66 6.51 -3.12
N THR A 78 8.86 6.06 -4.09
CA THR A 78 8.03 6.92 -4.92
C THR A 78 6.57 6.81 -4.51
N SER A 79 5.96 7.91 -4.06
CA SER A 79 4.55 7.94 -3.67
C SER A 79 3.60 8.30 -4.83
N SER A 80 3.92 7.92 -6.07
CA SER A 80 3.08 8.25 -7.23
C SER A 80 1.90 7.29 -7.36
N GLY A 81 0.91 7.67 -8.18
CA GLY A 81 -0.18 6.75 -8.52
C GLY A 81 0.32 5.53 -9.29
N THR A 82 1.23 5.75 -10.25
CA THR A 82 1.83 4.68 -11.07
C THR A 82 2.61 3.68 -10.23
N ALA A 83 3.44 4.14 -9.30
CA ALA A 83 4.17 3.26 -8.39
C ALA A 83 3.22 2.40 -7.53
N LEU A 84 2.09 2.96 -7.09
CA LEU A 84 1.09 2.17 -6.38
C LEU A 84 0.43 1.12 -7.29
N THR A 85 0.15 1.47 -8.55
CA THR A 85 -0.41 0.54 -9.53
C THR A 85 0.50 -0.65 -9.76
N GLU A 86 1.80 -0.42 -10.01
CA GLU A 86 2.81 -1.47 -10.22
C GLU A 86 2.87 -2.43 -9.01
N ILE A 87 2.90 -1.88 -7.79
CA ILE A 87 2.90 -2.68 -6.56
C ILE A 87 1.64 -3.55 -6.46
N LEU A 88 0.47 -2.98 -6.78
CA LEU A 88 -0.79 -3.71 -6.73
C LEU A 88 -0.88 -4.78 -7.80
N GLU A 89 -0.33 -4.54 -8.99
CA GLU A 89 -0.23 -5.56 -10.05
C GLU A 89 0.63 -6.71 -9.60
N GLU A 90 1.82 -6.45 -9.06
CA GLU A 90 2.69 -7.50 -8.51
C GLU A 90 1.99 -8.30 -7.40
N CYS A 91 1.34 -7.62 -6.45
CA CYS A 91 0.68 -8.27 -5.32
C CYS A 91 -0.59 -9.04 -5.73
N CYS A 92 -1.42 -8.47 -6.61
CA CYS A 92 -2.65 -9.12 -7.07
C CYS A 92 -2.39 -10.25 -8.08
N CYS A 93 -1.28 -10.19 -8.82
CA CYS A 93 -0.91 -11.19 -9.81
C CYS A 93 -0.04 -12.33 -9.25
N LYS A 94 0.21 -12.41 -7.93
CA LYS A 94 0.80 -13.59 -7.25
C LYS A 94 -0.11 -14.85 -7.27
N CYS A 95 -0.98 -14.99 -8.28
CA CYS A 95 -1.60 -16.25 -8.65
C CYS A 95 -0.64 -17.01 -9.58
N SER A 96 -0.21 -18.21 -9.20
CA SER A 96 0.77 -19.06 -9.90
C SER A 96 0.35 -19.55 -11.31
N LYS A 97 -0.60 -18.87 -11.99
CA LYS A 97 -1.18 -19.29 -13.28
C LYS A 97 -1.62 -18.18 -14.25
N CYS A 98 -1.22 -16.92 -14.11
CA CYS A 98 -1.47 -15.95 -15.19
C CYS A 98 -0.16 -15.56 -15.87
N GLY A 99 0.12 -16.20 -17.01
CA GLY A 99 1.10 -15.74 -17.99
C GLY A 99 0.73 -14.32 -18.45
N GLY A 100 1.76 -13.48 -18.58
CA GLY A 100 1.66 -12.03 -18.63
C GLY A 100 0.63 -11.45 -19.60
N LYS A 101 -0.08 -10.43 -19.10
CA LYS A 101 -0.15 -9.07 -19.65
C LYS A 101 -1.09 -8.25 -18.77
N CYS A 102 -0.50 -7.36 -17.97
CA CYS A 102 -1.20 -6.21 -17.44
C CYS A 102 -0.73 -5.06 -18.32
N ASP A 103 -1.47 -4.75 -19.38
CA ASP A 103 -1.14 -3.65 -20.28
C ASP A 103 -1.37 -2.32 -19.52
N GLY A 104 -0.38 -1.94 -18.73
CA GLY A 104 -0.25 -0.63 -18.10
C GLY A 104 0.30 0.36 -19.13
N GLU A 105 -0.56 0.84 -20.02
CA GLU A 105 -0.25 1.92 -20.95
C GLU A 105 0.19 3.16 -20.14
N SER A 106 1.50 3.41 -20.17
CA SER A 106 2.11 4.63 -19.67
C SER A 106 2.03 5.66 -20.79
N ALA A 107 1.10 6.61 -20.66
CA ALA A 107 1.10 7.84 -21.45
C ALA A 107 2.08 8.87 -20.87
#